data_AF-A0A3C1YIV9-F1
#
_entry.id   AF-A0A3C1YIV9-F1
#
_cell.length_a   1.000
_cell.length_b   1.000
_cell.length_c   1.000
_cell.angle_alpha   90.00
_cell.angle_beta   90.00
_cell.angle_gamma   90.00
#
_symmetry.space_group_name_H-M   'P 1'
#
loop_
_entity.id
_entity.type
_entity.pdbx_description
1 polymer ?
#
loop_
_entity_poly.entity_id
_entity_poly.type
_entity_poly.pdbx_seq_one_letter_code
_entity_poly.pdbx_strand_id
1 'polypeptide(L)'
;DERIPILLELPFKHKGIMCAPFIGPVSISNYLKYGQIEQVLCDGENYGGARPCHYEWVKSLRDECEAYNVTFIFCGTGRRFYKDGKLYKIEEQGLQSEQAHLSGLSFIGKPMKFDLHDEWGYEISESYKKIFGTKCQRCGMKPICNGCSNCGKCG
;
A
#
# COMPACT_ATOMS: atom_id res chain seq x y z
N ASP A 1 -1.20 11.65 -16.83
CA ASP A 1 0.08 11.47 -16.13
C ASP A 1 0.72 12.81 -15.83
N GLU A 2 0.56 13.31 -14.60
CA GLU A 2 1.01 14.66 -14.21
C GLU A 2 1.79 14.63 -12.88
N ARG A 3 1.26 13.92 -11.87
CA ARG A 3 1.78 13.96 -10.50
C ARG A 3 3.04 13.14 -10.27
N ILE A 4 3.21 12.01 -10.97
CA ILE A 4 4.39 11.14 -10.80
C ILE A 4 5.67 11.86 -11.26
N PRO A 5 5.72 12.51 -12.45
CA PRO A 5 6.87 13.33 -12.83
C PRO A 5 7.27 14.37 -11.76
N ILE A 6 6.30 15.11 -11.22
CA ILE A 6 6.54 16.09 -10.15
C ILE A 6 7.15 15.41 -8.91
N LEU A 7 6.60 14.27 -8.46
CA LEU A 7 7.16 13.50 -7.35
C LEU A 7 8.61 13.07 -7.61
N LEU A 8 8.94 12.67 -8.84
CA LEU A 8 10.29 12.26 -9.23
C LEU A 8 11.28 13.42 -9.21
N GLU A 9 10.85 14.65 -9.47
CA GLU A 9 11.70 15.86 -9.42
C GLU A 9 11.97 16.35 -7.99
N LEU A 10 11.06 16.09 -7.05
CA LEU A 10 11.21 16.56 -5.67
C LEU A 10 12.37 15.87 -4.92
N PRO A 11 13.06 16.56 -3.99
CA PRO A 11 14.30 16.09 -3.37
C PRO A 11 14.11 15.05 -2.25
N PHE A 12 12.91 14.47 -2.12
CA PHE A 12 12.61 13.49 -1.07
C PHE A 12 13.41 12.20 -1.28
N LYS A 13 14.03 11.69 -0.20
CA LYS A 13 14.84 10.47 -0.24
C LYS A 13 14.01 9.23 -0.49
N HIS A 14 12.85 9.13 0.17
CA HIS A 14 11.93 8.02 0.07
C HIS A 14 10.65 8.48 -0.63
N LYS A 15 10.25 7.77 -1.69
CA LYS A 15 9.08 8.13 -2.48
C LYS A 15 8.15 6.94 -2.60
N GLY A 16 6.87 7.20 -2.34
CA GLY A 16 5.80 6.23 -2.53
C GLY A 16 4.61 6.87 -3.22
N ILE A 17 3.76 6.03 -3.80
CA ILE A 17 2.52 6.45 -4.44
C ILE A 17 1.33 5.70 -3.84
N MET A 18 0.17 6.34 -3.85
CA MET A 18 -1.08 5.71 -3.45
C MET A 18 -2.11 5.87 -4.55
N CYS A 19 -2.53 4.75 -5.12
CA CYS A 19 -3.58 4.65 -6.13
C CYS A 19 -4.90 4.33 -5.42
N ALA A 20 -5.52 5.35 -4.81
CA ALA A 20 -6.79 5.24 -4.11
C ALA A 20 -7.62 6.53 -4.29
N PRO A 21 -8.91 6.45 -4.67
CA PRO A 21 -9.65 5.22 -4.95
C PRO A 21 -9.23 4.61 -6.30
N PHE A 22 -9.12 3.28 -6.35
CA PHE A 22 -8.69 2.53 -7.53
C PHE A 22 -9.86 2.23 -8.47
N ILE A 23 -10.14 3.19 -9.34
CA ILE A 23 -11.39 3.29 -10.13
C ILE A 23 -11.20 2.94 -11.62
N GLY A 24 -10.01 2.46 -11.96
CA GLY A 24 -9.61 2.08 -13.31
C GLY A 24 -8.20 1.49 -13.30
N PRO A 25 -7.76 0.89 -14.41
CA PRO A 25 -6.40 0.36 -14.54
C PRO A 25 -5.39 1.51 -14.45
N VAL A 26 -4.33 1.29 -13.68
CA VAL A 26 -3.18 2.20 -13.57
C VAL A 26 -1.93 1.41 -13.91
N SER A 27 -1.12 1.94 -14.81
CA SER A 27 0.20 1.42 -15.14
C SER A 27 1.24 2.49 -14.78
N ILE A 28 2.29 2.09 -14.08
CA ILE A 28 3.38 2.96 -13.63
C ILE A 28 4.76 2.42 -14.04
N SER A 29 4.82 1.34 -14.81
CA SER A 29 6.08 0.73 -15.28
C SER A 29 7.05 1.74 -15.89
N ASN A 30 6.53 2.73 -16.64
CA ASN A 30 7.33 3.83 -17.21
C ASN A 30 8.04 4.72 -16.17
N TYR A 31 7.58 4.71 -14.92
CA TYR A 31 8.16 5.44 -13.80
C TYR A 31 8.99 4.55 -12.87
N LEU A 32 8.60 3.29 -12.70
CA LEU A 32 9.33 2.33 -11.87
C LEU A 32 10.77 2.11 -12.35
N LYS A 33 11.02 2.19 -13.67
CA LYS A 33 12.35 2.08 -14.26
C LYS A 33 13.37 3.10 -13.74
N TYR A 34 12.94 4.23 -13.20
CA TYR A 34 13.83 5.23 -12.60
C TYR A 34 14.32 4.83 -11.20
N GLY A 35 13.76 3.77 -10.60
CA GLY A 35 14.22 3.22 -9.33
C GLY A 35 13.95 4.08 -8.09
N GLN A 36 13.26 5.22 -8.24
CA GLN A 36 13.00 6.19 -7.18
C GLN A 36 11.74 5.88 -6.35
N ILE A 37 10.77 5.16 -6.91
CA ILE A 37 9.56 4.76 -6.19
C ILE A 37 9.88 3.47 -5.44
N GLU A 38 9.70 3.48 -4.13
CA GLU A 38 10.03 2.34 -3.25
C GLU A 38 8.78 1.61 -2.75
N GLN A 39 7.62 2.29 -2.78
CA GLN A 39 6.38 1.76 -2.26
C GLN A 39 5.15 2.24 -3.06
N VAL A 40 4.23 1.33 -3.35
CA VAL A 40 2.98 1.58 -4.08
C VAL A 40 1.83 1.01 -3.26
N LEU A 41 0.83 1.83 -2.95
CA LEU A 41 -0.39 1.44 -2.23
C LEU A 41 -1.57 1.46 -3.20
N CYS A 42 -2.51 0.55 -3.01
CA CYS A 42 -3.74 0.45 -3.79
C CYS A 42 -4.92 0.19 -2.85
N ASP A 43 -6.02 0.95 -3.00
CA ASP A 43 -7.27 0.72 -2.27
C ASP A 43 -8.47 1.03 -3.17
N GLY A 44 -9.51 0.22 -3.06
CA GLY A 44 -10.78 0.47 -3.73
C GLY A 44 -11.56 1.63 -3.09
N GLU A 45 -12.72 1.93 -3.66
CA GLU A 45 -13.55 3.06 -3.22
C GLU A 45 -14.42 2.68 -2.00
N ASN A 46 -14.33 3.47 -0.92
CA ASN A 46 -14.94 3.14 0.38
C ASN A 46 -16.17 3.99 0.75
N TYR A 47 -16.54 4.97 -0.07
CA TYR A 47 -17.66 5.89 0.21
C TYR A 47 -18.99 5.43 -0.43
N GLY A 48 -20.09 6.14 -0.15
CA GLY A 48 -21.39 5.88 -0.77
C GLY A 48 -21.30 6.08 -2.29
N GLY A 49 -21.84 5.14 -3.07
CA GLY A 49 -21.72 5.16 -4.53
C GLY A 49 -20.42 4.54 -5.08
N ALA A 50 -19.65 3.83 -4.24
CA ALA A 50 -18.40 3.19 -4.60
C ALA A 50 -18.43 2.48 -5.96
N ARG A 51 -17.51 2.85 -6.85
CA ARG A 51 -17.29 2.15 -8.13
C ARG A 51 -16.61 0.80 -7.91
N PRO A 52 -16.85 -0.18 -8.80
CA PRO A 52 -16.15 -1.45 -8.77
C PRO A 52 -14.63 -1.29 -8.91
N CYS A 53 -13.89 -1.87 -7.97
CA CYS A 53 -12.45 -2.14 -8.07
C CYS A 53 -12.27 -3.56 -8.60
N HIS A 54 -11.56 -3.72 -9.72
CA HIS A 54 -11.37 -5.02 -10.35
C HIS A 54 -10.06 -5.68 -9.92
N TYR A 55 -10.12 -6.97 -9.61
CA TYR A 55 -8.97 -7.79 -9.24
C TYR A 55 -7.84 -7.70 -10.26
N GLU A 56 -8.18 -7.72 -11.55
CA GLU A 56 -7.22 -7.72 -12.66
C GLU A 56 -6.40 -6.43 -12.72
N TRP A 57 -7.01 -5.29 -12.38
CA TRP A 57 -6.29 -4.01 -12.31
C TRP A 57 -5.27 -4.02 -11.17
N VAL A 58 -5.69 -4.52 -10.00
CA VAL A 58 -4.83 -4.59 -8.80
C VAL A 58 -3.66 -5.55 -9.07
N LYS A 59 -3.95 -6.72 -9.67
CA LYS A 59 -2.93 -7.71 -10.04
C LYS A 59 -1.94 -7.13 -11.06
N SER A 60 -2.42 -6.44 -12.09
CA SER A 60 -1.55 -5.83 -13.10
C SER A 60 -0.57 -4.82 -12.47
N LEU A 61 -1.07 -3.94 -11.60
CA LEU A 61 -0.22 -2.97 -10.91
C LEU A 61 0.79 -3.64 -9.96
N ARG A 62 0.36 -4.69 -9.25
CA ARG A 62 1.26 -5.52 -8.42
C ARG A 62 2.37 -6.15 -9.26
N ASP A 63 2.03 -6.78 -10.38
CA ASP A 63 3.00 -7.47 -11.23
C ASP A 63 4.04 -6.49 -11.79
N GLU A 64 3.64 -5.27 -12.14
CA GLU A 64 4.59 -4.20 -12.47
C GLU A 64 5.51 -3.89 -11.29
N CYS A 65 4.99 -3.74 -10.07
CA CYS A 65 5.82 -3.48 -8.88
C CYS A 65 6.79 -4.63 -8.59
N GLU A 66 6.34 -5.88 -8.68
CA GLU A 66 7.18 -7.06 -8.49
C GLU A 66 8.33 -7.12 -9.50
N ALA A 67 8.06 -6.82 -10.78
CA ALA A 67 9.09 -6.82 -11.83
C ALA A 67 10.24 -5.84 -11.55
N TYR A 68 9.98 -4.74 -10.82
CA TYR A 68 11.00 -3.78 -10.40
C TYR A 68 11.41 -3.91 -8.93
N ASN A 69 10.98 -4.99 -8.25
CA ASN A 69 11.25 -5.24 -6.83
C ASN A 69 10.83 -4.07 -5.91
N VAL A 70 9.68 -3.46 -6.21
CA VAL A 70 9.07 -2.36 -5.46
C VAL A 70 7.97 -2.91 -4.57
N THR A 71 7.88 -2.44 -3.32
CA THR A 71 6.85 -2.93 -2.39
C THR A 71 5.46 -2.48 -2.87
N PHE A 72 4.54 -3.43 -3.00
CA PHE A 72 3.15 -3.19 -3.36
C PHE A 72 2.21 -3.64 -2.25
N ILE A 73 1.31 -2.76 -1.82
CA ILE A 73 0.34 -3.05 -0.76
C ILE A 73 -1.07 -2.86 -1.29
N PHE A 74 -1.85 -3.95 -1.25
CA PHE A 74 -3.28 -3.87 -1.41
C PHE A 74 -3.92 -3.63 -0.03
N CYS A 75 -4.33 -2.39 0.20
CA CYS A 75 -4.76 -1.89 1.51
C CYS A 75 -6.19 -2.34 1.87
N GLY A 76 -7.06 -2.37 0.85
CA GLY A 76 -8.48 -2.61 0.97
C GLY A 76 -9.11 -2.87 -0.40
N THR A 77 -10.20 -3.63 -0.41
CA THR A 77 -10.89 -4.02 -1.63
C THR A 77 -11.81 -2.93 -2.21
N GLY A 78 -12.12 -1.90 -1.43
CA GLY A 78 -13.30 -1.07 -1.70
C GLY A 78 -14.60 -1.76 -1.27
N ARG A 79 -15.70 -0.99 -1.27
CA ARG A 79 -17.06 -1.51 -1.02
C ARG A 79 -17.58 -2.40 -2.15
N ARG A 80 -17.03 -2.25 -3.36
CA ARG A 80 -17.43 -2.97 -4.57
C ARG A 80 -16.17 -3.59 -5.17
N PHE A 81 -15.98 -4.89 -4.98
CA PHE A 81 -14.82 -5.60 -5.50
C PHE A 81 -15.26 -6.62 -6.55
N TYR A 82 -14.68 -6.60 -7.73
CA TYR A 82 -15.05 -7.48 -8.83
C TYR A 82 -13.92 -8.48 -9.10
N LYS A 83 -14.26 -9.76 -9.13
CA LYS A 83 -13.31 -10.85 -9.39
C LYS A 83 -14.04 -12.05 -9.97
N ASP A 84 -13.47 -12.67 -11.02
CA ASP A 84 -13.96 -13.90 -11.64
C ASP A 84 -15.46 -13.84 -12.03
N GLY A 85 -15.90 -12.73 -12.63
CA GLY A 85 -17.30 -12.55 -13.03
C GLY A 85 -18.25 -12.12 -11.91
N LYS A 86 -17.77 -12.04 -10.66
CA LYS A 86 -18.60 -11.80 -9.48
C LYS A 86 -18.28 -10.47 -8.82
N LEU A 87 -19.34 -9.70 -8.52
CA LEU A 87 -19.26 -8.50 -7.69
C LEU A 87 -19.50 -8.84 -6.22
N TYR A 88 -18.48 -8.58 -5.40
CA TYR A 88 -18.53 -8.67 -3.94
C TYR A 88 -18.88 -7.29 -3.37
N LYS A 89 -19.92 -7.25 -2.52
CA LYS A 89 -20.35 -6.05 -1.81
C LYS A 89 -19.87 -6.15 -0.37
N ILE A 90 -18.83 -5.38 -0.01
CA ILE A 90 -18.13 -5.49 1.27
C ILE A 90 -18.32 -4.18 2.01
N GLU A 91 -19.38 -4.08 2.82
CA GLU A 91 -19.79 -2.79 3.42
C GLU A 91 -18.92 -2.38 4.63
N GLU A 92 -18.39 -3.36 5.36
CA GLU A 92 -17.57 -3.12 6.55
C GLU A 92 -16.11 -2.84 6.17
N GLN A 93 -15.56 -1.72 6.66
CA GLN A 93 -14.19 -1.30 6.35
C GLN A 93 -13.13 -2.29 6.88
N GLY A 94 -13.35 -2.87 8.06
CA GLY A 94 -12.45 -3.90 8.61
C GLY A 94 -12.35 -5.11 7.68
N LEU A 95 -13.50 -5.58 7.19
CA LEU A 95 -13.57 -6.70 6.27
C LEU A 95 -12.93 -6.39 4.91
N GLN A 96 -13.04 -5.15 4.39
CA GLN A 96 -12.36 -4.76 3.15
C GLN A 96 -10.84 -4.91 3.27
N SER A 97 -10.27 -4.47 4.40
CA SER A 97 -8.84 -4.59 4.63
C SER A 97 -8.41 -6.04 4.89
N GLU A 98 -9.25 -6.81 5.61
CA GLU A 98 -9.02 -8.24 5.84
C GLU A 98 -9.04 -9.05 4.53
N GLN A 99 -10.01 -8.80 3.65
CA GLN A 99 -10.07 -9.47 2.35
C GLN A 99 -8.87 -9.09 1.47
N ALA A 100 -8.41 -7.83 1.52
CA ALA A 100 -7.20 -7.43 0.81
C ALA A 100 -5.96 -8.16 1.34
N HIS A 101 -5.81 -8.32 2.66
CA HIS A 101 -4.75 -9.12 3.26
C HIS A 101 -4.82 -10.59 2.83
N LEU A 102 -6.00 -11.21 2.96
CA LEU A 102 -6.22 -12.63 2.63
C LEU A 102 -6.09 -12.93 1.14
N SER A 103 -6.23 -11.93 0.27
CA SER A 103 -6.04 -12.08 -1.17
C SER A 103 -4.62 -12.50 -1.56
N GLY A 104 -3.62 -12.24 -0.70
CA GLY A 104 -2.21 -12.49 -1.01
C GLY A 104 -1.63 -11.60 -2.11
N LEU A 105 -2.36 -10.55 -2.54
CA LEU A 105 -1.93 -9.67 -3.63
C LEU A 105 -0.78 -8.73 -3.24
N SER A 106 -0.62 -8.42 -1.96
CA SER A 106 0.51 -7.59 -1.51
C SER A 106 1.84 -8.29 -1.74
N PHE A 107 2.84 -7.52 -2.18
CA PHE A 107 4.19 -7.98 -2.47
C PHE A 107 5.21 -7.11 -1.72
N ILE A 108 6.19 -7.74 -1.07
CA ILE A 108 7.26 -7.03 -0.36
C ILE A 108 8.49 -7.05 -1.24
N GLY A 109 8.87 -5.86 -1.71
CA GLY A 109 10.05 -5.68 -2.56
C GLY A 109 11.30 -5.39 -1.74
N LYS A 110 12.22 -4.61 -2.32
CA LYS A 110 13.43 -4.16 -1.63
C LYS A 110 13.08 -3.38 -0.35
N PRO A 111 13.82 -3.60 0.75
CA PRO A 111 13.63 -2.84 1.98
C PRO A 111 14.03 -1.37 1.77
N MET A 112 13.29 -0.46 2.41
CA MET A 112 13.67 0.94 2.50
C MET A 112 14.78 1.10 3.54
N LYS A 113 15.87 1.78 3.20
CA LYS A 113 16.97 2.08 4.12
C LYS A 113 16.86 3.52 4.61
N PHE A 114 16.53 3.70 5.88
CA PHE A 114 16.52 5.02 6.50
C PHE A 114 17.91 5.39 6.99
N ASP A 115 18.38 6.57 6.61
CA ASP A 115 19.67 7.13 7.03
C ASP A 115 19.41 8.20 8.09
N LEU A 116 19.21 7.76 9.34
CA LEU A 116 18.78 8.62 10.44
C LEU A 116 19.98 8.98 11.31
N HIS A 117 20.19 10.27 11.51
CA HIS A 117 21.23 10.81 12.36
C HIS A 117 20.62 11.76 13.40
N ASP A 118 21.22 11.83 14.58
CA ASP A 118 20.88 12.83 15.58
C ASP A 118 21.45 14.22 15.21
N GLU A 119 21.20 15.22 16.06
CA GLU A 119 21.66 16.61 15.85
C GLU A 119 23.19 16.74 15.79
N TRP A 120 23.92 15.75 16.30
CA TRP A 120 25.38 15.71 16.33
C TRP A 120 25.97 14.84 15.21
N GLY A 121 25.12 14.27 14.35
CA GLY A 121 25.53 13.44 13.22
C GLY A 121 25.83 11.98 13.58
N TYR A 122 25.43 11.51 14.76
CA TYR A 122 25.56 10.09 15.10
C TYR A 122 24.37 9.29 14.56
N GLU A 123 24.65 8.10 14.02
CA GLU A 123 23.63 7.20 13.50
C GLU A 123 22.65 6.79 14.62
N ILE A 124 21.35 7.00 14.37
CA ILE A 124 20.30 6.55 15.28
C ILE A 124 20.01 5.08 14.97
N SER A 125 20.52 4.19 15.81
CA SER A 125 20.17 2.77 15.72
C SER A 125 18.67 2.56 15.94
N GLU A 126 18.01 1.77 15.09
CA GLU A 126 16.59 1.42 15.23
C GLU A 126 16.33 0.62 16.52
N SER A 127 16.02 1.32 17.61
CA SER A 127 15.58 0.69 18.87
C SER A 127 14.08 0.40 18.89
N TYR A 128 13.34 0.92 17.91
CA TYR A 128 11.90 0.82 17.82
C TYR A 128 11.45 -0.59 17.41
N LYS A 129 10.60 -1.22 18.23
CA LYS A 129 9.99 -2.52 17.94
C LYS A 129 8.50 -2.34 17.66
N LYS A 130 8.08 -2.72 16.45
CA LYS A 130 6.68 -2.71 16.05
C LYS A 130 5.88 -3.74 16.87
N ILE A 131 4.80 -3.30 17.49
CA ILE A 131 3.86 -4.17 18.20
C ILE A 131 2.56 -4.23 17.40
N PHE A 132 1.92 -5.40 17.30
CA PHE A 132 0.69 -5.57 16.54
C PHE A 132 -0.36 -6.29 17.37
N GLY A 133 -1.56 -5.71 17.47
CA GLY A 133 -2.70 -6.35 18.12
C GLY A 133 -3.33 -7.45 17.25
N THR A 134 -4.39 -8.06 17.76
CA THR A 134 -5.09 -9.18 17.10
C THR A 134 -5.66 -8.76 15.74
N LYS A 135 -6.36 -7.63 15.65
CA LYS A 135 -6.88 -7.12 14.37
C LYS A 135 -5.79 -6.79 13.35
N CYS A 136 -4.63 -6.35 13.81
CA CYS A 136 -3.50 -6.05 12.93
C CYS A 136 -2.98 -7.28 12.20
N GLN A 137 -3.20 -8.50 12.73
CA GLN A 137 -2.70 -9.72 12.12
C GLN A 137 -3.29 -9.98 10.73
N ARG A 138 -4.49 -9.45 10.47
CA ARG A 138 -5.21 -9.59 9.20
C ARG A 138 -5.38 -8.27 8.47
N CYS A 139 -4.67 -7.22 8.86
CA CYS A 139 -4.79 -5.91 8.23
C CYS A 139 -3.98 -5.86 6.93
N GLY A 140 -4.59 -5.39 5.83
CA GLY A 140 -3.91 -5.21 4.53
C GLY A 140 -2.71 -4.27 4.62
N MET A 141 -2.75 -3.30 5.54
CA MET A 141 -1.67 -2.34 5.77
C MET A 141 -0.53 -2.87 6.65
N LYS A 142 -0.70 -4.03 7.31
CA LYS A 142 0.27 -4.55 8.29
C LYS A 142 1.73 -4.54 7.79
N PRO A 143 2.05 -4.95 6.54
CA PRO A 143 3.44 -5.06 6.12
C PRO A 143 4.22 -3.74 6.12
N ILE A 144 3.53 -2.61 5.95
CA ILE A 144 4.13 -1.27 5.91
C ILE A 144 3.75 -0.41 7.13
N CYS A 145 2.90 -0.94 8.00
CA CYS A 145 2.46 -0.24 9.20
C CYS A 145 3.64 -0.03 10.17
N ASN A 146 3.62 1.10 10.88
CA ASN A 146 4.58 1.36 11.94
C ASN A 146 4.26 0.62 13.25
N GLY A 147 3.28 -0.28 13.27
CA GLY A 147 2.84 -0.91 14.51
C GLY A 147 1.83 -0.06 15.30
N CYS A 148 1.36 -0.63 16.39
CA CYS A 148 0.35 -0.08 17.27
C CYS A 148 1.00 0.89 18.25
N SER A 149 0.36 2.04 18.47
CA SER A 149 0.73 2.99 19.54
C SER A 149 0.25 2.55 20.93
N ASN A 150 -0.38 1.37 21.03
CA ASN A 150 -1.01 0.81 22.23
C ASN A 150 -1.97 1.79 22.95
N CYS A 151 -2.72 2.58 22.19
CA CYS A 151 -3.61 3.61 22.75
C CYS A 151 -4.94 3.06 23.32
N GLY A 152 -5.17 1.74 23.26
CA GLY A 152 -6.40 1.09 23.73
C GLY A 152 -7.66 1.36 22.90
N LYS A 153 -7.57 2.14 21.80
CA LYS A 153 -8.74 2.48 20.95
C LYS A 153 -9.07 1.42 19.90
N CYS A 154 -8.11 0.55 19.59
CA CYS A 154 -8.28 -0.58 18.69
C CYS A 154 -8.43 -1.85 19.53
N GLY A 155 -9.66 -2.31 19.72
CA GLY A 155 -9.95 -3.63 20.34
C GLY A 155 -9.55 -4.78 19.44
#